data_AF-A0A0F9ADT9-F1
#
_entry.id   AF-A0A0F9ADT9-F1
#
_cell.length_a   1.000
_cell.length_b   1.000
_cell.length_c   1.000
_cell.angle_alpha   90.00
_cell.angle_beta   90.00
_cell.angle_gamma   90.00
#
_symmetry.space_group_name_H-M   'P 1'
#
loop_
_entity.id
_entity.type
_entity.pdbx_description
1 polymer ?
#
loop_
_entity_poly.entity_id
_entity_poly.type
_entity_poly.pdbx_seq_one_letter_code
_entity_poly.pdbx_strand_id
1 'polypeptide(L)'
;AYLAANEEYRKDRRRKNGYEMGVPDSHIETFVEYYELPGKGFEQERFLAQSKDDPEGYYQQVWLGAQGNDSIPFEKVPSVEVEGLLGQYDELPLRKPRLVFRHKNPTLERWLVDIEGYKPVGDRWMEEAPAAEKEEKAPTGRRRFGGLSGRFGR
;
A
#
# COMPACT_ATOMS: atom_id res chain seq x y z
N ALA A 1 -11.92 10.91 21.59
CA ALA A 1 -10.59 11.52 21.39
C ALA A 1 -10.75 13.02 21.19
N TYR A 2 -10.13 13.87 22.04
CA TYR A 2 -10.32 15.33 22.05
C TYR A 2 -10.04 16.02 20.70
N LEU A 3 -9.13 15.46 19.89
CA LEU A 3 -8.76 15.97 18.58
C LEU A 3 -9.81 15.71 17.48
N ALA A 4 -10.64 14.68 17.61
CA ALA A 4 -11.70 14.39 16.64
C ALA A 4 -12.91 15.34 16.80
N ALA A 5 -13.05 15.97 17.97
CA ALA A 5 -14.15 16.86 18.30
C ALA A 5 -13.86 18.34 17.97
N ASN A 6 -12.61 18.68 17.59
CA ASN A 6 -12.16 20.05 17.34
C ASN A 6 -11.39 20.12 16.02
N GLU A 7 -12.13 20.20 14.91
CA GLU A 7 -11.56 20.19 13.56
C GLU A 7 -10.56 21.32 13.31
N GLU A 8 -10.91 22.54 13.72
CA GLU A 8 -10.08 23.73 13.54
C GLU A 8 -8.71 23.59 14.22
N TYR A 9 -8.70 23.21 15.51
CA TYR A 9 -7.47 22.97 16.25
C TYR A 9 -6.59 21.89 15.62
N ARG A 10 -7.21 20.82 15.09
CA ARG A 10 -6.49 19.74 14.42
C ARG A 10 -5.82 20.26 13.13
N LYS A 11 -6.52 21.05 12.32
CA LYS A 11 -5.98 21.66 11.10
C LYS A 11 -4.89 22.68 11.41
N ASP A 12 -5.07 23.54 12.40
CA ASP A 12 -4.06 24.51 12.82
C ASP A 12 -2.77 23.84 13.30
N ARG A 13 -2.90 22.73 14.03
CA ARG A 13 -1.74 21.93 14.42
C ARG A 13 -1.00 21.38 13.19
N ARG A 14 -1.71 20.99 12.13
CA ARG A 14 -1.09 20.55 10.87
C ARG A 14 -0.40 21.69 10.14
N ARG A 15 -1.02 22.88 10.06
CA ARG A 15 -0.39 24.09 9.50
C ARG A 15 0.93 24.40 10.19
N LYS A 16 0.91 24.44 11.53
CA LYS A 16 2.11 24.65 12.34
C LYS A 16 3.21 23.65 12.01
N ASN A 17 2.87 22.35 11.93
CA ASN A 17 3.84 21.32 11.57
C ASN A 17 4.40 21.53 10.15
N GLY A 18 3.57 21.94 9.19
CA GLY A 18 4.00 22.26 7.82
C GLY A 18 5.05 23.37 7.81
N TYR A 19 4.80 24.48 8.52
CA TYR A 19 5.77 25.56 8.65
C TYR A 19 7.07 25.11 9.34
N GLU A 20 7.00 24.31 10.39
CA GLU A 20 8.17 23.76 11.08
C GLU A 20 9.01 22.84 10.16
N MET A 21 8.37 22.17 9.20
CA MET A 21 9.02 21.34 8.18
C MET A 21 9.54 22.14 6.97
N GLY A 22 9.33 23.46 6.93
CA GLY A 22 9.74 24.29 5.80
C GLY A 22 8.88 24.09 4.54
N VAL A 23 7.64 23.64 4.70
CA VAL A 23 6.68 23.57 3.58
C VAL A 23 6.41 24.99 3.06
N PRO A 24 6.50 25.24 1.74
CA PRO A 24 6.19 26.55 1.18
C PRO A 24 4.76 27.00 1.51
N ASP A 25 4.56 28.29 1.79
CA ASP A 25 3.26 28.87 2.16
C ASP A 25 2.15 28.50 1.17
N SER A 26 2.47 28.45 -0.13
CA SER A 26 1.54 28.07 -1.20
C SER A 26 1.02 26.63 -1.09
N HIS A 27 1.70 25.77 -0.34
CA HIS A 27 1.40 24.35 -0.19
C HIS A 27 0.92 23.98 1.23
N ILE A 28 0.78 24.94 2.15
CA ILE A 28 0.38 24.66 3.53
C ILE A 28 -1.03 24.06 3.61
N GLU A 29 -2.01 24.60 2.89
CA GLU A 29 -3.36 24.04 2.92
C GLU A 29 -3.42 22.67 2.23
N THR A 30 -2.68 22.46 1.15
CA THR A 30 -2.52 21.16 0.48
C THR A 30 -1.86 20.14 1.41
N PHE A 31 -0.90 20.57 2.23
CA PHE A 31 -0.28 19.75 3.28
C PHE A 31 -1.30 19.33 4.33
N VAL A 32 -2.12 20.27 4.80
CA VAL A 32 -3.21 19.96 5.73
C VAL A 32 -4.15 18.95 5.09
N GLU A 33 -4.64 19.18 3.87
CA GLU A 33 -5.53 18.28 3.13
C GLU A 33 -4.95 16.86 3.02
N TYR A 34 -3.70 16.73 2.62
CA TYR A 34 -3.01 15.44 2.52
C TYR A 34 -3.01 14.65 3.85
N TYR A 35 -2.78 15.33 4.98
CA TYR A 35 -2.77 14.70 6.31
C TYR A 35 -4.17 14.49 6.91
N GLU A 36 -5.21 15.02 6.27
CA GLU A 36 -6.61 14.78 6.60
C GLU A 36 -7.16 13.55 5.88
N LEU A 37 -6.52 13.12 4.79
CA LEU A 37 -6.84 11.87 4.09
C LEU A 37 -6.62 10.65 5.00
N PRO A 38 -7.40 9.58 4.82
CA PRO A 38 -7.15 8.30 5.49
C PRO A 38 -5.73 7.79 5.19
N GLY A 39 -4.97 7.49 6.25
CA GLY A 39 -3.64 6.86 6.11
C GLY A 39 -3.66 5.36 5.79
N LYS A 40 -4.85 4.77 5.62
CA LYS A 40 -5.01 3.37 5.21
C LYS A 40 -5.54 3.34 3.78
N GLY A 41 -4.98 2.44 2.97
CA GLY A 41 -5.32 2.33 1.56
C GLY A 41 -4.37 3.17 0.71
N PHE A 42 -4.82 3.55 -0.49
CA PHE A 42 -4.01 4.22 -1.52
C PHE A 42 -4.45 5.67 -1.80
N GLU A 43 -5.25 6.28 -0.93
CA GLU A 43 -5.83 7.60 -1.16
C GLU A 43 -4.77 8.71 -1.13
N GLN A 44 -3.82 8.62 -0.20
CA GLN A 44 -2.70 9.54 -0.10
C GLN A 44 -1.79 9.46 -1.34
N GLU A 45 -1.47 8.25 -1.81
CA GLU A 45 -0.65 8.04 -3.00
C GLU A 45 -1.35 8.56 -4.26
N ARG A 46 -2.66 8.35 -4.38
CA ARG A 46 -3.45 8.92 -5.48
C ARG A 46 -3.48 10.45 -5.44
N PHE A 47 -3.57 11.04 -4.25
CA PHE A 47 -3.50 12.49 -4.09
C PHE A 47 -2.14 13.02 -4.58
N LEU A 48 -1.04 12.41 -4.15
CA LEU A 48 0.30 12.77 -4.59
C LEU A 48 0.47 12.60 -6.11
N ALA A 49 -0.10 11.54 -6.69
CA ALA A 49 -0.04 11.27 -8.13
C ALA A 49 -0.61 12.40 -8.99
N GLN A 50 -1.57 13.19 -8.48
CA GLN A 50 -2.17 14.31 -9.22
C GLN A 50 -1.20 15.46 -9.49
N SER A 51 -0.17 15.61 -8.64
CA SER A 51 0.83 16.68 -8.75
C SER A 51 2.22 16.18 -9.14
N LYS A 52 2.35 14.89 -9.50
CA LYS A 52 3.66 14.24 -9.68
C LYS A 52 4.49 14.83 -10.83
N ASP A 53 3.82 15.30 -11.88
CA ASP A 53 4.43 15.81 -13.12
C ASP A 53 4.60 17.34 -13.09
N ASP A 54 4.15 18.03 -12.04
CA ASP A 54 4.29 19.47 -11.85
C ASP A 54 5.53 19.79 -10.99
N PRO A 55 6.58 20.43 -11.53
CA PRO A 55 7.78 20.79 -10.78
C PRO A 55 7.52 21.75 -9.60
N GLU A 56 6.48 22.58 -9.69
CA GLU A 56 6.05 23.48 -8.61
C GLU A 56 4.94 22.84 -7.76
N GLY A 57 4.50 21.64 -8.14
CA GLY A 57 3.45 20.89 -7.50
C GLY A 57 3.84 20.35 -6.12
N TYR A 58 2.82 19.96 -5.37
CA TYR A 58 2.96 19.48 -4.00
C TYR A 58 3.91 18.29 -3.85
N TYR A 59 3.84 17.31 -4.75
CA TYR A 59 4.72 16.13 -4.70
C TYR A 59 6.21 16.50 -4.83
N GLN A 60 6.56 17.40 -5.75
CA GLN A 60 7.96 17.78 -5.96
C GLN A 60 8.47 18.68 -4.83
N GLN A 61 7.73 19.75 -4.50
CA GLN A 61 8.17 20.76 -3.54
C GLN A 61 8.11 20.27 -2.09
N VAL A 62 7.07 19.51 -1.74
CA VAL A 62 6.80 19.11 -0.36
C VAL A 62 7.25 17.68 -0.08
N TRP A 63 6.73 16.70 -0.83
CA TRP A 63 7.00 15.29 -0.54
C TRP A 63 8.48 14.93 -0.77
N LEU A 64 9.02 15.24 -1.95
CA LEU A 64 10.44 14.98 -2.26
C LEU A 64 11.36 16.05 -1.68
N GLY A 65 10.94 17.32 -1.70
CA GLY A 65 11.73 18.46 -1.25
C GLY A 65 11.74 18.62 0.28
N ALA A 66 10.74 19.31 0.82
CA ALA A 66 10.70 19.69 2.24
C ALA A 66 10.72 18.49 3.20
N GLN A 67 10.06 17.40 2.85
CA GLN A 67 10.01 16.19 3.69
C GLN A 67 11.16 15.22 3.41
N GLY A 68 11.80 15.29 2.25
CA GLY A 68 12.89 14.39 1.87
C GLY A 68 12.48 12.93 1.76
N ASN A 69 11.23 12.64 1.40
CA ASN A 69 10.73 11.28 1.24
C ASN A 69 11.23 10.66 -0.07
N ASP A 70 11.18 9.32 -0.15
CA ASP A 70 11.49 8.59 -1.36
C ASP A 70 10.40 8.75 -2.44
N SER A 71 10.80 8.55 -3.70
CA SER A 71 9.87 8.53 -4.82
C SER A 71 8.90 7.36 -4.74
N ILE A 72 7.63 7.62 -5.04
CA ILE A 72 6.57 6.62 -5.04
C ILE A 72 6.46 5.97 -6.43
N PRO A 73 6.38 4.63 -6.51
CA PRO A 73 6.06 3.93 -7.75
C PRO A 73 4.56 4.04 -8.05
N PHE A 74 4.13 5.16 -8.64
CA PHE A 74 2.71 5.44 -8.91
C PHE A 74 2.03 4.43 -9.82
N GLU A 75 2.78 3.69 -10.64
CA GLU A 75 2.28 2.59 -11.46
C GLU A 75 1.70 1.43 -10.62
N LYS A 76 2.12 1.32 -9.36
CA LYS A 76 1.61 0.32 -8.42
C LYS A 76 0.41 0.82 -7.61
N VAL A 77 0.00 2.07 -7.79
CA VAL A 77 -1.13 2.64 -7.06
C VAL A 77 -2.43 2.26 -7.80
N PRO A 78 -3.30 1.41 -7.20
CA PRO A 78 -4.54 1.02 -7.84
C PRO A 78 -5.52 2.19 -7.95
N SER A 79 -6.38 2.12 -8.95
CA SER A 79 -7.56 2.99 -9.00
C SER A 79 -8.50 2.71 -7.83
N VAL A 80 -9.40 3.65 -7.53
CA VAL A 80 -10.41 3.49 -6.46
C VAL A 80 -11.26 2.22 -6.67
N GLU A 81 -11.64 1.94 -7.91
CA GLU A 81 -12.40 0.73 -8.27
C GLU A 81 -11.59 -0.54 -7.95
N VAL A 82 -10.32 -0.58 -8.39
CA VAL A 82 -9.44 -1.74 -8.19
C VAL A 82 -9.17 -1.95 -6.70
N GLU A 83 -8.93 -0.88 -5.93
CA GLU A 83 -8.74 -0.97 -4.48
C GLU A 83 -9.97 -1.56 -3.77
N GLY A 84 -11.18 -1.12 -4.14
CA GLY A 84 -12.42 -1.69 -3.59
C GLY A 84 -12.59 -3.18 -3.91
N LEU A 85 -12.19 -3.60 -5.11
CA LEU A 85 -12.18 -5.01 -5.51
C LEU A 85 -11.09 -5.82 -4.80
N LEU A 86 -9.90 -5.23 -4.57
CA LEU A 86 -8.82 -5.86 -3.81
C LEU A 86 -9.25 -6.15 -2.37
N GLY A 87 -9.91 -5.20 -1.71
CA GLY A 87 -10.44 -5.40 -0.36
C GLY A 87 -11.37 -6.63 -0.28
N GLN A 88 -12.33 -6.73 -1.22
CA GLN A 88 -13.22 -7.89 -1.29
C GLN A 88 -12.44 -9.18 -1.62
N TYR A 89 -11.50 -9.11 -2.56
CA TYR A 89 -10.67 -10.25 -2.96
C TYR A 89 -9.84 -10.81 -1.79
N ASP A 90 -9.32 -9.93 -0.93
CA ASP A 90 -8.48 -10.33 0.19
C ASP A 90 -9.27 -11.01 1.32
N GLU A 91 -10.54 -10.67 1.48
CA GLU A 91 -11.46 -11.33 2.41
C GLU A 91 -11.88 -12.73 1.95
N LEU A 92 -11.74 -13.06 0.66
CA LEU A 92 -12.12 -14.37 0.15
C LEU A 92 -11.15 -15.48 0.59
N PRO A 93 -11.67 -16.70 0.85
CA PRO A 93 -10.82 -17.87 1.07
C PRO A 93 -9.89 -18.10 -0.13
N LEU A 94 -8.67 -18.56 0.18
CA LEU A 94 -7.67 -18.89 -0.83
C LEU A 94 -8.20 -19.96 -1.81
N ARG A 95 -7.52 -20.08 -2.97
CA ARG A 95 -7.84 -21.02 -4.06
C ARG A 95 -9.05 -20.60 -4.89
N LYS A 96 -10.06 -21.48 -5.03
CA LYS A 96 -11.14 -21.38 -6.02
C LYS A 96 -11.99 -20.09 -5.88
N PRO A 97 -12.38 -19.64 -4.67
CA PRO A 97 -13.17 -18.41 -4.54
C PRO A 97 -12.47 -17.18 -5.15
N ARG A 98 -11.16 -17.03 -4.88
CA ARG A 98 -10.34 -15.96 -5.46
C ARG A 98 -10.19 -16.05 -6.97
N LEU A 99 -10.05 -17.25 -7.54
CA LEU A 99 -10.01 -17.44 -9.00
C LEU A 99 -11.33 -17.07 -9.68
N VAL A 100 -12.45 -17.51 -9.10
CA VAL A 100 -13.80 -17.15 -9.60
C VAL A 100 -14.02 -15.64 -9.52
N PHE A 101 -13.60 -15.01 -8.42
CA PHE A 101 -13.71 -13.56 -8.25
C PHE A 101 -12.88 -12.79 -9.27
N ARG A 102 -11.62 -13.18 -9.48
CA ARG A 102 -10.76 -12.57 -10.52
C ARG A 102 -11.36 -12.73 -11.92
N HIS A 103 -11.87 -13.91 -12.26
CA HIS A 103 -12.54 -14.14 -13.54
C HIS A 103 -13.74 -13.20 -13.77
N LYS A 104 -14.53 -12.95 -12.72
CA LYS A 104 -15.71 -12.07 -12.78
C LYS A 104 -15.39 -10.57 -12.76
N ASN A 105 -14.16 -10.19 -12.40
CA ASN A 105 -13.75 -8.80 -12.23
C ASN A 105 -12.52 -8.51 -13.11
N PRO A 106 -12.71 -8.28 -14.43
CA PRO A 106 -11.61 -8.15 -15.38
C PRO A 106 -10.67 -6.96 -15.09
N THR A 107 -11.18 -5.87 -14.51
CA THR A 107 -10.35 -4.71 -14.10
C THR A 107 -9.33 -5.12 -13.04
N LEU A 108 -9.79 -5.84 -12.01
CA LEU A 108 -8.92 -6.39 -10.96
C LEU A 108 -7.94 -7.43 -11.54
N GLU A 109 -8.43 -8.34 -12.39
CA GLU A 109 -7.58 -9.36 -13.01
C GLU A 109 -6.44 -8.74 -13.80
N ARG A 110 -6.76 -7.77 -14.65
CA ARG A 110 -5.75 -7.07 -15.45
C ARG A 110 -4.72 -6.40 -14.56
N TRP A 111 -5.15 -5.70 -13.51
CA TRP A 111 -4.22 -5.07 -12.57
C TRP A 111 -3.33 -6.08 -11.86
N LEU A 112 -3.89 -7.19 -11.35
CA LEU A 112 -3.11 -8.25 -10.71
C LEU A 112 -2.09 -8.89 -11.65
N VAL A 113 -2.43 -9.06 -12.92
CA VAL A 113 -1.52 -9.64 -13.92
C VAL A 113 -0.44 -8.64 -14.32
N ASP A 114 -0.84 -7.44 -14.73
CA ASP A 114 0.05 -6.46 -15.37
C ASP A 114 0.96 -5.77 -14.36
N ILE A 115 0.44 -5.47 -13.16
CA ILE A 115 1.14 -4.67 -12.14
C ILE A 115 1.73 -5.57 -11.06
N GLU A 116 0.96 -6.53 -10.54
CA GLU A 116 1.42 -7.44 -9.48
C GLU A 116 2.08 -8.72 -10.01
N GLY A 117 2.09 -8.95 -11.33
CA GLY A 117 2.78 -10.08 -11.95
C GLY A 117 2.10 -11.44 -11.77
N TYR A 118 0.80 -11.47 -11.48
CA TYR A 118 0.05 -12.72 -11.32
C TYR A 118 -0.07 -13.46 -12.66
N LYS A 119 -0.14 -14.80 -12.60
CA LYS A 119 -0.53 -15.58 -13.78
C LYS A 119 -2.00 -15.29 -14.14
N PRO A 120 -2.34 -15.07 -15.43
CA PRO A 120 -3.71 -14.91 -15.88
C PRO A 120 -4.60 -16.08 -15.48
N VAL A 121 -5.83 -15.85 -15.01
CA VAL A 121 -6.72 -16.90 -14.51
C VAL A 121 -6.93 -17.99 -15.57
N GLY A 122 -7.21 -17.64 -16.82
CA GLY A 122 -7.50 -18.60 -17.89
C GLY A 122 -8.68 -19.50 -17.51
N ASP A 123 -8.56 -20.81 -17.71
CA ASP A 123 -9.59 -21.81 -17.37
C ASP A 123 -9.45 -22.38 -15.94
N ARG A 124 -8.46 -21.94 -15.16
CA ARG A 124 -8.17 -22.47 -13.81
C ARG A 124 -9.30 -22.28 -12.80
N TRP A 125 -10.25 -21.40 -13.08
CA TRP A 125 -11.44 -21.22 -12.25
C TRP A 125 -12.46 -22.37 -12.41
N MET A 126 -12.41 -23.10 -13.53
CA MET A 126 -13.25 -24.26 -13.83
C MET A 126 -12.69 -25.57 -13.27
N GLU A 127 -11.37 -25.64 -13.04
CA GLU A 127 -10.73 -26.82 -12.49
C GLU A 127 -11.29 -27.17 -11.09
N GLU A 128 -11.53 -28.47 -10.86
CA GLU A 128 -11.78 -28.95 -9.51
C GLU A 128 -10.47 -28.89 -8.74
N ALA A 129 -10.50 -28.33 -7.52
CA ALA A 129 -9.32 -28.32 -6.68
C ALA A 129 -8.87 -29.78 -6.51
N PRO A 130 -7.59 -30.13 -6.75
CA PRO A 130 -7.13 -31.48 -6.48
C PRO A 130 -7.48 -31.80 -5.03
N ALA A 131 -8.09 -32.98 -4.82
CA ALA A 131 -8.45 -33.45 -3.49
C ALA A 131 -7.23 -33.23 -2.59
N ALA A 132 -7.41 -32.46 -1.53
CA ALA A 132 -6.32 -32.06 -0.65
C ALA A 132 -5.60 -33.33 -0.17
N GLU A 133 -4.43 -33.63 -0.74
CA GLU A 133 -3.53 -34.60 -0.16
C GLU A 133 -3.25 -34.09 1.26
N LYS A 134 -3.60 -34.91 2.24
CA LYS A 134 -3.33 -34.65 3.65
C LYS A 134 -1.81 -34.62 3.79
N GLU A 135 -1.19 -33.45 3.70
CA GLU A 135 0.20 -33.28 4.09
C GLU A 135 0.30 -33.51 5.60
N GLU A 136 0.66 -34.74 5.95
CA GLU A 136 1.14 -35.13 7.25
C GLU A 136 2.37 -34.26 7.57
N LYS A 137 2.19 -33.31 8.51
CA LYS A 137 3.26 -32.40 8.93
C LYS A 137 4.42 -33.20 9.53
N ALA A 138 5.48 -33.42 8.77
CA ALA A 138 6.77 -33.77 9.33
C ALA A 138 7.32 -32.55 10.12
N PRO A 139 7.86 -32.73 11.34
CA PRO A 139 8.38 -31.63 12.13
C PRO A 139 9.66 -31.09 11.47
N THR A 140 9.56 -29.92 10.85
CA THR A 140 10.71 -29.20 10.30
C THR A 140 11.55 -28.65 11.45
N GLY A 141 12.54 -29.43 11.85
CA GLY A 141 13.66 -28.99 12.67
C GLY A 141 14.34 -27.80 12.01
N ARG A 142 14.13 -26.62 12.59
CA ARG A 142 14.80 -25.36 12.25
C ARG A 142 16.29 -25.53 12.58
N ARG A 143 17.09 -26.05 11.64
CA ARG A 143 18.56 -25.98 11.71
C ARG A 143 18.97 -24.52 11.64
N ARG A 144 19.24 -23.94 12.81
CA ARG A 144 19.97 -22.68 12.97
C ARG A 144 21.35 -22.89 12.36
N PHE A 145 21.62 -22.26 11.21
CA PHE A 145 22.98 -22.10 10.74
C PHE A 145 23.76 -21.25 11.73
N GLY A 146 24.94 -21.75 12.09
CA GLY A 146 25.79 -21.26 13.16
C GLY A 146 26.48 -19.94 12.83
N GLY A 147 26.69 -19.17 13.89
CA GLY A 147 27.47 -17.95 13.91
C GLY A 147 27.95 -17.66 15.32
N LEU A 148 28.74 -18.58 15.88
CA LEU A 148 29.39 -18.44 17.18
C LEU A 148 30.83 -18.92 17.06
N SER A 149 31.73 -17.98 16.85
CA SER A 149 33.14 -18.11 17.20
C SER A 149 33.62 -16.81 17.85
N GLY A 150 33.10 -16.56 19.06
CA GLY A 150 33.82 -15.75 20.04
C GLY A 150 35.05 -16.51 20.50
N ARG A 151 36.24 -15.95 20.23
CA ARG A 151 37.52 -16.45 20.73
C ARG A 151 37.87 -15.61 21.96
N PHE A 152 37.77 -16.22 23.15
CA PHE A 152 38.28 -15.70 24.42
C PHE A 152 39.69 -16.24 24.69
N GLY A 153 40.48 -15.47 25.45
CA GLY A 153 41.67 -15.89 26.18
C GLY A 153 42.85 -14.94 25.93
N ARG A 154 43.49 -14.30 26.90
CA ARG A 154 43.43 -14.34 28.38
C ARG A 154 43.86 -12.97 28.89
#